data_AF-A0A821KQJ3-F1
#
_entry.id   AF-A0A821KQJ3-F1
#
_cell.length_a   1.000
_cell.length_b   1.000
_cell.length_c   1.000
_cell.angle_alpha   90.00
_cell.angle_beta   90.00
_cell.angle_gamma   90.00
#
_symmetry.space_group_name_H-M   'P 1'
#
loop_
_entity.id
_entity.type
_entity.pdbx_description
1 polymer ?
#
loop_
_entity_poly.entity_id
_entity_poly.type
_entity_poly.pdbx_seq_one_letter_code
_entity_poly.pdbx_strand_id
1 'polypeptide(L)'
;VLHLKQIHPSWKSQDITNFLIQSENPPLYTMESALNVKVWRILNRNQVNDLPRSGAPRTTSIPEYIQAVKNNLPLTKNASIRNVNTKLQQQGFKTSKSSIWRAKQSLELKWWKRKVVQKLTIDQKLQRVIIAKRLRKKYGFKKGNKLYD
;
A
#
# COMPACT_ATOMS: atom_id res chain seq x y z
N VAL A 1 22.85 17.84 4.05
CA VAL A 1 22.21 17.30 5.29
C VAL A 1 23.16 16.47 6.14
N LEU A 2 23.59 15.27 5.73
CA LEU A 2 24.48 14.43 6.56
C LEU A 2 25.83 15.10 6.86
N HIS A 3 26.42 15.78 5.88
CA HIS A 3 27.63 16.56 6.07
C HIS A 3 27.44 17.73 7.07
N LEU A 4 26.32 18.47 6.97
CA LEU A 4 25.96 19.50 7.95
C LEU A 4 25.79 18.92 9.36
N LYS A 5 25.24 17.70 9.48
CA LYS A 5 25.12 16.99 10.76
C LYS A 5 26.46 16.53 11.31
N GLN A 6 27.44 16.22 10.45
CA GLN A 6 28.81 15.88 10.86
C GLN A 6 29.54 17.12 11.41
N ILE A 7 29.38 18.28 10.75
CA ILE A 7 29.98 19.54 11.20
C ILE A 7 29.27 20.07 12.46
N HIS A 8 27.95 19.88 12.57
CA HIS A 8 27.14 20.33 13.70
C HIS A 8 26.33 19.17 14.31
N PRO A 9 26.94 18.36 15.21
CA PRO A 9 26.30 17.17 15.77
C PRO A 9 25.05 17.45 16.62
N SER A 10 24.97 18.61 17.25
CA SER A 10 23.83 19.01 18.10
C SER A 10 22.59 19.45 17.31
N TRP A 11 22.74 19.79 16.02
CA TRP A 11 21.65 20.34 15.21
C TRP A 11 20.53 19.33 15.01
N LYS A 12 19.29 19.75 15.28
CA LYS A 12 18.08 18.98 14.99
C LYS A 12 17.69 19.16 13.52
N SER A 13 16.70 18.40 13.06
CA SER A 13 16.24 18.50 11.67
C SER A 13 15.78 19.91 11.31
N GLN A 14 15.11 20.60 12.24
CA GLN A 14 14.65 21.97 12.07
C GLN A 14 15.82 22.95 11.85
N ASP A 15 16.91 22.82 12.62
CA ASP A 15 18.07 23.72 12.53
C ASP A 15 18.76 23.61 11.17
N ILE A 16 18.91 22.37 10.67
CA ILE A 16 19.46 22.11 9.33
C ILE A 16 18.50 22.62 8.24
N THR A 17 17.19 22.51 8.43
CA THR A 17 16.19 23.03 7.49
C THR A 17 16.23 24.55 7.41
N ASN A 18 16.29 25.24 8.54
CA ASN A 18 16.40 26.70 8.60
C ASN A 18 17.68 27.18 7.92
N PHE A 19 18.80 26.51 8.16
CA PHE A 19 20.07 26.81 7.49
C PHE A 19 19.95 26.68 5.97
N LEU A 20 19.39 25.57 5.46
CA LEU A 20 19.24 25.34 4.02
C LEU A 20 18.29 26.34 3.35
N ILE A 21 17.24 26.77 4.05
CA ILE A 21 16.31 27.80 3.54
C ILE A 21 17.01 29.15 3.43
N GLN A 22 17.85 29.50 4.40
CA GLN A 22 18.61 30.75 4.41
C GLN A 22 19.79 30.74 3.43
N SER A 23 20.43 29.59 3.20
CA SER A 23 21.67 29.49 2.43
C SER A 23 21.47 29.24 0.93
N GLU A 24 20.44 28.48 0.53
CA GLU A 24 20.29 27.99 -0.85
C GLU A 24 19.12 28.60 -1.63
N ASN A 25 18.38 29.54 -1.04
CA ASN A 25 17.22 30.18 -1.67
C ASN A 25 16.32 29.15 -2.39
N PRO A 26 15.80 28.15 -1.65
CA PRO A 26 15.19 26.97 -2.24
C PRO A 26 14.00 27.37 -3.12
N PRO A 27 13.74 26.61 -4.19
CA PRO A 27 12.67 26.97 -5.12
C PRO A 27 11.33 27.08 -4.38
N LEU A 28 10.58 28.15 -4.70
CA LEU A 28 9.36 28.62 -4.01
C LEU A 28 8.27 27.54 -3.74
N TYR A 29 8.34 26.39 -4.42
CA TYR A 29 7.38 25.29 -4.28
C TYR A 29 7.71 24.28 -3.16
N THR A 30 8.87 24.35 -2.53
CA THR A 30 9.17 23.52 -1.34
C THR A 30 8.73 24.24 -0.07
N MET A 31 7.55 23.91 0.43
CA MET A 31 7.15 24.34 1.77
C MET A 31 8.19 23.89 2.80
N GLU A 32 8.55 24.77 3.74
CA GLU A 32 9.50 24.50 4.83
C GLU A 32 9.20 23.18 5.56
N SER A 33 7.92 22.91 5.80
CA SER A 33 7.43 21.66 6.40
C SER A 33 7.84 20.42 5.60
N ALA A 34 7.77 20.47 4.27
CA ALA A 34 8.15 19.36 3.40
C ALA A 34 9.67 19.15 3.38
N LEU A 35 10.45 20.24 3.47
CA LEU A 35 11.90 20.16 3.57
C LEU A 35 12.34 19.58 4.92
N ASN A 36 11.73 20.01 6.03
CA ASN A 36 12.00 19.45 7.37
C ASN A 36 11.70 17.95 7.42
N VAL A 37 10.58 17.49 6.84
CA VAL A 37 10.26 16.06 6.75
C VAL A 37 11.34 15.29 5.98
N LYS A 38 11.87 15.85 4.88
CA LYS A 38 12.97 15.22 4.12
C LYS A 38 14.27 15.18 4.93
N VAL A 39 14.64 16.28 5.57
CA VAL A 39 15.85 16.36 6.42
C VAL A 39 15.74 15.37 7.58
N TRP A 40 14.62 15.35 8.29
CA TRP A 40 14.34 14.41 9.37
C TRP A 40 14.48 12.95 8.91
N ARG A 41 13.94 12.60 7.73
CA ARG A 41 14.08 11.24 7.16
C ARG A 41 15.53 10.87 6.86
N ILE A 42 16.34 11.81 6.40
CA ILE A 42 17.75 11.56 6.10
C ILE A 42 18.55 11.38 7.40
N LEU A 43 18.30 12.19 8.42
CA LEU A 43 18.99 12.12 9.71
C LEU A 43 18.67 10.85 10.49
N ASN A 44 17.42 10.38 10.43
CA ASN A 44 16.98 9.17 11.12
C ASN A 44 17.12 7.90 10.26
N ARG A 45 17.74 8.01 9.07
CA ARG A 45 17.99 6.86 8.21
C ARG A 45 18.89 5.88 8.96
N ASN A 46 18.45 4.63 9.13
CA ASN A 46 19.17 3.55 9.82
C ASN A 46 19.25 3.64 11.35
N GLN A 47 18.54 4.57 12.02
CA GLN A 47 18.46 4.61 13.48
C GLN A 47 17.24 3.83 13.98
N VAL A 48 17.45 2.53 14.29
CA VAL A 48 16.69 1.69 15.23
C VAL A 48 15.15 1.82 15.16
N ASN A 49 14.61 1.37 14.03
CA ASN A 49 13.23 0.88 13.78
C ASN A 49 12.91 0.84 12.27
N ASP A 50 13.92 1.08 11.43
CA ASP A 50 13.93 0.59 10.05
C ASP A 50 14.04 -0.94 10.05
N LEU A 51 12.89 -1.61 10.28
CA LEU A 51 12.64 -2.93 9.72
C LEU A 51 13.19 -2.91 8.28
N PRO A 52 14.03 -3.87 7.87
CA PRO A 52 14.80 -3.77 6.63
C PRO A 52 13.90 -3.41 5.45
N ARG A 53 14.01 -2.18 4.97
CA ARG A 53 13.45 -1.71 3.70
C ARG A 53 14.58 -1.76 2.68
N SER A 54 14.51 -2.78 1.83
CA SER A 54 15.46 -3.09 0.74
C SER A 54 16.73 -3.81 1.21
N GLY A 55 16.86 -5.09 0.82
CA GLY A 55 18.04 -5.92 1.07
C GLY A 55 17.72 -7.27 1.71
N ALA A 56 16.65 -7.37 2.52
CA ALA A 56 16.21 -8.67 3.04
C ALA A 56 15.79 -9.59 1.88
N PRO A 57 16.21 -10.87 1.86
CA PRO A 57 15.80 -11.82 0.84
C PRO A 57 14.29 -11.76 0.70
N ARG A 58 13.80 -11.65 -0.53
CA ARG A 58 12.36 -11.52 -0.78
C ARG A 58 11.67 -12.66 -0.04
N THR A 59 10.71 -12.34 0.84
CA THR A 59 9.93 -13.32 1.63
C THR A 59 9.35 -14.46 0.77
N THR A 60 9.20 -14.24 -0.54
CA THR A 60 8.81 -15.21 -1.56
C THR A 60 9.68 -16.45 -1.69
N SER A 61 10.96 -16.41 -1.31
CA SER A 61 11.88 -17.56 -1.45
C SER A 61 12.02 -18.40 -0.18
N ILE A 62 11.34 -18.03 0.90
CA ILE A 62 11.39 -18.79 2.17
C ILE A 62 10.37 -19.93 2.07
N PRO A 63 10.77 -21.20 2.22
CA PRO A 63 9.86 -22.35 2.17
C PRO A 63 8.70 -22.23 3.17
N GLU A 64 8.99 -21.72 4.38
CA GLU A 64 8.00 -21.45 5.42
C GLU A 64 6.94 -20.45 4.98
N TYR A 65 7.34 -19.40 4.26
CA TYR A 65 6.41 -18.41 3.71
C TYR A 65 5.55 -19.02 2.61
N ILE A 66 6.13 -19.83 1.72
CA ILE A 66 5.38 -20.52 0.65
C ILE A 66 4.34 -21.46 1.27
N GLN A 67 4.71 -22.20 2.31
CA GLN A 67 3.80 -23.07 3.03
C GLN A 67 2.73 -22.28 3.80
N ALA A 68 3.09 -21.16 4.43
CA ALA A 68 2.13 -20.26 5.07
C ALA A 68 1.14 -19.66 4.05
N VAL A 69 1.59 -19.31 2.84
CA VAL A 69 0.73 -18.91 1.73
C VAL A 69 -0.21 -20.06 1.35
N LYS A 70 0.29 -21.29 1.18
CA LYS A 70 -0.53 -22.47 0.87
C LYS A 70 -1.61 -22.71 1.93
N ASN A 71 -1.26 -22.64 3.21
CA ASN A 71 -2.18 -22.85 4.33
C ASN A 71 -3.25 -21.74 4.44
N ASN A 72 -2.88 -20.49 4.15
CA ASN A 72 -3.78 -19.34 4.24
C ASN A 72 -4.55 -19.04 2.95
N LEU A 73 -4.24 -19.74 1.86
CA LEU A 73 -4.91 -19.63 0.57
C LEU A 73 -5.72 -20.91 0.29
N PRO A 74 -6.62 -21.37 1.20
CA PRO A 74 -7.52 -22.43 0.85
C PRO A 74 -8.41 -21.92 -0.30
N LEU A 75 -8.62 -22.77 -1.30
CA LEU A 75 -9.41 -22.56 -2.52
C LEU A 75 -10.92 -22.39 -2.19
N THR A 76 -11.26 -21.50 -1.27
CA THR A 76 -12.63 -21.13 -0.94
C THR A 76 -13.10 -20.02 -1.86
N LYS A 77 -14.36 -20.12 -2.26
CA LYS A 77 -15.06 -19.13 -3.10
C LYS A 77 -14.89 -17.75 -2.43
N ASN A 78 -14.30 -16.79 -3.15
CA ASN A 78 -14.03 -15.40 -2.70
C ASN A 78 -12.80 -15.17 -1.79
N ALA A 79 -11.84 -16.09 -1.70
CA ALA A 79 -10.56 -15.82 -1.05
C ALA A 79 -9.82 -14.68 -1.77
N SER A 80 -9.78 -13.49 -1.17
CA SER A 80 -9.11 -12.31 -1.70
C SER A 80 -7.63 -12.31 -1.30
N ILE A 81 -6.73 -11.95 -2.24
CA ILE A 81 -5.31 -11.68 -1.93
C ILE A 81 -5.19 -10.68 -0.78
N ARG A 82 -6.12 -9.73 -0.65
CA ARG A 82 -6.17 -8.79 0.48
C ARG A 82 -6.29 -9.51 1.82
N ASN A 83 -7.20 -10.48 1.93
CA ASN A 83 -7.45 -11.23 3.16
C ASN A 83 -6.27 -12.15 3.50
N VAL A 84 -5.69 -12.79 2.47
CA VAL A 84 -4.46 -13.59 2.63
C VAL A 84 -3.32 -12.72 3.13
N ASN A 85 -3.16 -11.52 2.57
CA ASN A 85 -2.14 -10.57 2.99
C ASN A 85 -2.33 -10.15 4.46
N THR A 86 -3.55 -9.84 4.88
CA THR A 86 -3.85 -9.50 6.29
C THR A 86 -3.50 -10.66 7.23
N LYS A 87 -3.86 -11.90 6.89
CA LYS A 87 -3.55 -13.07 7.73
C LYS A 87 -2.04 -13.35 7.83
N LEU A 88 -1.33 -13.24 6.71
CA LEU A 88 0.13 -13.40 6.71
C LEU A 88 0.82 -12.31 7.52
N GLN A 89 0.32 -11.07 7.47
CA GLN A 89 0.82 -9.98 8.32
C GLN A 89 0.56 -10.24 9.80
N GLN A 90 -0.61 -10.78 10.17
CA GLN A 90 -0.92 -11.18 11.56
C GLN A 90 0.02 -12.29 12.06
N GLN A 91 0.48 -13.17 11.17
CA GLN A 91 1.47 -14.21 11.47
C GLN A 91 2.92 -13.67 11.50
N GLY A 92 3.13 -12.36 11.36
CA GLY A 92 4.45 -11.73 11.39
C GLY A 92 5.19 -11.72 10.05
N PHE A 93 4.59 -12.24 8.97
CA PHE A 93 5.23 -12.22 7.65
C PHE A 93 5.16 -10.84 7.02
N LYS A 94 6.32 -10.34 6.60
CA LYS A 94 6.41 -9.15 5.72
C LYS A 94 6.01 -9.55 4.30
N THR A 95 4.76 -9.27 3.95
CA THR A 95 4.21 -9.68 2.65
C THR A 95 3.62 -8.51 1.86
N SER A 96 3.62 -8.67 0.54
CA SER A 96 3.01 -7.77 -0.43
C SER A 96 2.15 -8.58 -1.40
N LYS A 97 1.18 -7.93 -2.06
CA LYS A 97 0.33 -8.57 -3.07
C LYS A 97 1.17 -9.29 -4.14
N SER A 98 2.26 -8.67 -4.59
CA SER A 98 3.18 -9.23 -5.60
C SER A 98 4.00 -10.41 -5.07
N SER A 99 4.26 -10.46 -3.76
CA SER A 99 4.93 -11.60 -3.12
C SER A 99 4.02 -12.82 -3.04
N ILE A 100 2.77 -12.60 -2.63
CA ILE A 100 1.73 -13.65 -2.60
C ILE A 100 1.48 -14.17 -4.02
N TRP A 101 1.43 -13.27 -5.02
CA TRP A 101 1.26 -13.64 -6.43
C TRP A 101 2.35 -14.60 -6.92
N ARG A 102 3.62 -14.32 -6.61
CA ARG A 102 4.75 -15.16 -7.00
C ARG A 102 4.75 -16.51 -6.27
N ALA A 103 4.58 -16.51 -4.95
CA ALA A 103 4.49 -17.76 -4.18
C ALA A 103 3.35 -18.66 -4.68
N LYS A 104 2.22 -18.04 -5.05
CA LYS A 104 1.07 -18.72 -5.63
C LYS A 104 1.35 -19.31 -7.02
N GLN A 105 2.14 -18.64 -7.86
CA GLN A 105 2.57 -19.19 -9.17
C GLN A 105 3.52 -20.36 -8.99
N SER A 106 4.50 -20.26 -8.08
CA SER A 106 5.43 -21.36 -7.75
C SER A 106 4.73 -22.60 -7.19
N LEU A 107 3.54 -22.45 -6.62
CA LEU A 107 2.70 -23.54 -6.12
C LEU A 107 1.70 -24.08 -7.15
N GLU A 108 1.71 -23.58 -8.40
CA GLU A 108 0.79 -23.95 -9.48
C GLU A 108 -0.72 -23.89 -9.12
N LEU A 109 -1.07 -23.12 -8.10
CA LEU A 109 -2.47 -23.03 -7.66
C LEU A 109 -3.32 -22.36 -8.76
N LYS A 110 -4.51 -22.88 -9.07
CA LYS A 110 -5.37 -22.25 -10.08
C LYS A 110 -5.89 -20.89 -9.60
N TRP A 111 -6.00 -19.91 -10.51
CA TRP A 111 -6.61 -18.60 -10.26
C TRP A 111 -8.13 -18.73 -10.09
N TRP A 112 -8.56 -19.37 -9.01
CA TRP A 112 -9.90 -19.25 -8.44
C TRP A 112 -10.92 -19.98 -9.32
N LYS A 113 -11.97 -20.58 -8.74
CA LYS A 113 -13.14 -20.89 -9.59
C LYS A 113 -13.71 -19.53 -10.00
N ARG A 114 -13.45 -19.08 -11.24
CA ARG A 114 -14.18 -17.94 -11.82
C ARG A 114 -15.65 -18.22 -11.52
N LYS A 115 -16.31 -17.31 -10.78
CA LYS A 115 -17.77 -17.34 -10.70
C LYS A 115 -18.20 -17.34 -12.16
N VAL A 116 -18.94 -18.36 -12.60
CA VAL A 116 -19.63 -18.29 -13.89
C VAL A 116 -20.51 -17.06 -13.74
N VAL A 117 -20.05 -15.93 -14.27
CA VAL A 117 -20.83 -14.70 -14.27
C VAL A 117 -21.95 -15.02 -15.23
N GLN A 118 -23.11 -15.34 -14.67
CA GLN A 118 -24.31 -15.59 -15.45
C GLN A 118 -24.49 -14.38 -16.36
N LYS A 119 -24.35 -14.58 -17.68
CA LYS A 119 -24.53 -13.50 -18.64
C LYS A 119 -25.96 -12.99 -18.46
N LEU A 120 -26.09 -11.76 -17.97
CA LEU A 120 -27.41 -11.14 -17.84
C LEU A 120 -28.01 -10.96 -19.23
N THR A 121 -29.29 -11.30 -19.37
CA THR A 121 -30.05 -10.95 -20.57
C THR A 121 -30.15 -9.43 -20.72
N ILE A 122 -30.51 -8.95 -21.90
CA ILE A 122 -30.66 -7.52 -22.17
C ILE A 122 -31.68 -6.89 -21.20
N ASP A 123 -32.81 -7.58 -20.98
CA ASP A 123 -33.87 -7.13 -20.06
C ASP A 123 -33.39 -7.02 -18.61
N GLN A 124 -32.61 -7.98 -18.13
CA GLN A 124 -32.04 -7.93 -16.79
C GLN A 124 -31.08 -6.75 -16.61
N LYS A 125 -30.34 -6.36 -17.67
CA LYS A 125 -29.49 -5.17 -17.64
C LYS A 125 -30.34 -3.89 -17.60
N LEU A 126 -31.39 -3.81 -18.41
CA LEU A 126 -32.30 -2.66 -18.44
C LEU A 126 -33.02 -2.47 -17.10
N GLN A 127 -33.52 -3.55 -16.49
CA GLN A 127 -34.17 -3.52 -15.18
C GLN A 127 -33.25 -2.99 -14.09
N ARG A 128 -31.96 -3.36 -14.11
CA ARG A 128 -30.97 -2.81 -13.17
C ARG A 128 -30.79 -1.30 -13.32
N VAL A 129 -30.77 -0.79 -14.55
CA VAL A 129 -30.67 0.66 -14.80
C VAL A 129 -31.92 1.40 -14.31
N ILE A 130 -33.11 0.84 -14.56
CA ILE A 130 -34.38 1.42 -14.09
C ILE A 130 -34.43 1.46 -12.57
N ILE A 131 -34.09 0.36 -11.90
CA ILE A 131 -34.05 0.27 -10.44
C ILE A 131 -33.02 1.27 -9.89
N ALA A 132 -31.83 1.36 -10.46
CA ALA A 132 -30.82 2.34 -10.05
C ALA A 132 -31.31 3.79 -10.18
N LYS A 133 -32.00 4.13 -11.28
CA LYS A 133 -32.63 5.46 -11.45
C LYS A 133 -33.70 5.73 -10.38
N ARG A 134 -34.56 4.75 -10.08
CA ARG A 134 -35.59 4.85 -9.03
C ARG A 134 -34.98 5.04 -7.65
N LEU A 135 -33.96 4.25 -7.30
CA LEU A 135 -33.23 4.37 -6.04
C LEU A 135 -32.54 5.74 -5.92
N ARG A 136 -31.94 6.24 -7.00
CA ARG A 136 -31.33 7.58 -7.03
C ARG A 136 -32.35 8.70 -6.83
N LYS A 137 -33.54 8.57 -7.43
CA LYS A 137 -34.65 9.52 -7.24
C LYS A 137 -35.21 9.47 -5.81
N LYS A 138 -35.33 8.27 -5.23
CA LYS A 138 -35.91 8.06 -3.90
C LYS A 138 -34.97 8.46 -2.76
N TYR A 139 -33.69 8.09 -2.85
CA TYR A 139 -32.71 8.27 -1.77
C TYR A 139 -31.71 9.41 -2.02
N GLY A 140 -31.85 10.13 -3.14
CA GLY A 140 -31.06 11.34 -3.38
C GLY A 140 -29.55 11.10 -3.37
N PHE A 141 -29.06 9.96 -3.90
CA PHE A 141 -27.64 9.77 -4.16
C PHE A 141 -27.17 10.78 -5.22
N LYS A 142 -26.95 12.02 -4.79
CA LYS A 142 -25.99 12.94 -5.39
C LYS A 142 -24.66 12.19 -5.33
N LYS A 143 -23.86 12.25 -6.40
CA LYS A 143 -22.44 11.90 -6.30
C LYS A 143 -21.87 12.78 -5.18
N GLY A 144 -21.86 12.27 -3.96
CA GLY A 144 -21.14 12.87 -2.86
C GLY A 144 -19.68 12.80 -3.25
N ASN A 145 -19.11 13.99 -3.37
CA ASN A 145 -17.69 14.34 -3.38
C ASN A 145 -16.71 13.17 -3.43
N LYS A 146 -15.80 13.25 -4.41
CA LYS A 146 -14.43 12.76 -4.25
C LYS A 146 -13.82 13.47 -3.02
N LEU A 147 -14.13 12.99 -1.84
CA LEU A 147 -13.35 13.22 -0.64
C LEU A 147 -12.74 11.85 -0.35
N TYR A 148 -11.46 11.74 -0.69
CA TYR A 148 -10.53 10.64 -0.39
C TYR A 148 -10.65 9.38 -1.27
N ASP A 149 -9.89 9.38 -2.38
CA ASP A 149 -8.70 8.53 -2.57
C ASP A 149 -8.05 8.78 -3.95
#